data_AF-A0A7J3B7J8-F1
#
_entry.id   AF-A0A7J3B7J8-F1
#
_cell.length_a   1.000
_cell.length_b   1.000
_cell.length_c   1.000
_cell.angle_alpha   90.00
_cell.angle_beta   90.00
_cell.angle_gamma   90.00
#
_symmetry.space_group_name_H-M   'P 1'
#
loop_
_entity.id
_entity.type
_entity.pdbx_description
1 polymer ?
#
loop_
_entity_poly.entity_id
_entity_poly.type
_entity_poly.pdbx_seq_one_letter_code
_entity_poly.pdbx_strand_id
1 'polypeptide(L)'
;MSVGARDPFAVGNMGKNSFFFHRGILMMRRLFLVTFITEMVLFGVLSSINYHNAMLAQSLATERSQITSGNVFSMTIEIFSHNLLIGTVEFIPVVGPLLFSISTVVTSLTVASEAFVYHTSGFLIFSSLVILPHTWLELPSYAIAVSASIYLIYLLSRRGLLSLYGHKIVYMYLFVVLELVIAATFESTEIVLQSKGLIVLLTWVAAAPVIYLLILLFRKLNADEY
;
A
#
# COMPACT_ATOMS: atom_id res chain seq x y z
N MET A 1 -45.27 9.08 -36.15
CA MET A 1 -44.94 9.04 -34.71
C MET A 1 -43.63 8.29 -34.56
N SER A 2 -42.49 8.98 -34.57
CA SER A 2 -41.21 8.34 -34.25
C SER A 2 -41.05 8.32 -32.74
N VAL A 3 -40.83 7.13 -32.19
CA VAL A 3 -40.46 6.94 -30.79
C VAL A 3 -39.06 7.51 -30.65
N GLY A 4 -38.95 8.65 -29.97
CA GLY A 4 -37.67 9.26 -29.64
C GLY A 4 -36.82 8.25 -28.85
N ALA A 5 -35.75 7.78 -29.48
CA ALA A 5 -34.71 7.01 -28.81
C ALA A 5 -34.21 7.87 -27.64
N ARG A 6 -34.49 7.44 -26.41
CA ARG A 6 -33.88 8.03 -25.23
C ARG A 6 -32.38 7.82 -25.36
N ASP A 7 -31.66 8.91 -25.49
CA ASP A 7 -30.21 8.93 -25.46
C ASP A 7 -29.73 8.24 -24.17
N PRO A 8 -29.05 7.07 -24.25
CA PRO A 8 -28.49 6.42 -23.07
C PRO A 8 -27.33 7.23 -22.46
N PHE A 9 -26.89 8.31 -23.12
CA PHE A 9 -25.85 9.23 -22.65
C PHE A 9 -26.39 10.48 -21.97
N ALA A 10 -27.68 10.55 -21.63
CA ALA A 10 -28.19 11.53 -20.68
C ALA A 10 -27.68 11.21 -19.25
N VAL A 11 -26.36 11.27 -19.07
CA VAL A 11 -25.68 11.32 -17.78
C VAL A 11 -25.99 12.69 -17.18
N GLY A 12 -27.17 12.76 -16.58
CA GLY A 12 -27.66 13.93 -15.88
C GLY A 12 -26.62 14.40 -14.85
N ASN A 13 -26.24 15.67 -14.98
CA ASN A 13 -25.47 16.43 -14.00
C ASN A 13 -24.09 15.83 -13.65
N MET A 14 -23.13 15.93 -14.57
CA MET A 14 -21.72 15.77 -14.23
C MET A 14 -21.34 16.80 -13.15
N GLY A 15 -21.11 16.33 -11.92
CA GLY A 15 -20.86 17.16 -10.76
C GLY A 15 -19.69 18.11 -10.95
N LYS A 16 -19.75 19.26 -10.26
CA LYS A 16 -18.69 20.27 -10.20
C LYS A 16 -17.35 19.60 -9.83
N ASN A 17 -16.27 20.05 -10.48
CA ASN A 17 -14.91 19.65 -10.10
C ASN A 17 -14.69 19.94 -8.61
N SER A 18 -14.12 18.98 -7.90
CA SER A 18 -13.74 19.11 -6.48
C SER A 18 -12.36 18.48 -6.26
N PHE A 19 -11.87 18.50 -5.02
CA PHE A 19 -10.60 17.85 -4.71
C PHE A 19 -10.64 16.35 -5.01
N PHE A 20 -11.73 15.62 -4.82
CA PHE A 20 -11.74 14.19 -5.14
C PHE A 20 -12.30 13.86 -6.52
N PHE A 21 -12.97 14.80 -7.20
CA PHE A 21 -13.69 14.52 -8.45
C PHE A 21 -13.19 15.37 -9.62
N HIS A 22 -12.91 14.72 -10.76
CA HIS A 22 -12.74 15.34 -12.08
C HIS A 22 -13.94 15.01 -12.96
N ARG A 23 -14.62 15.99 -13.54
CA ARG A 23 -15.77 15.73 -14.45
C ARG A 23 -16.81 14.76 -13.83
N GLY A 24 -16.98 14.82 -12.51
CA GLY A 24 -17.87 13.92 -11.76
C GLY A 24 -17.33 12.51 -11.50
N ILE A 25 -16.09 12.18 -11.85
CA ILE A 25 -15.44 10.89 -11.59
C ILE A 25 -14.41 11.02 -10.47
N LEU A 26 -14.44 10.07 -9.54
CA LEU A 26 -13.51 9.99 -8.42
C LEU A 26 -12.07 9.75 -8.93
N MET A 27 -11.10 10.57 -8.50
CA MET A 27 -9.71 10.46 -8.92
C MET A 27 -8.92 9.50 -8.02
N MET A 28 -8.44 8.38 -8.58
CA MET A 28 -7.63 7.39 -7.87
C MET A 28 -6.33 7.97 -7.33
N ARG A 29 -5.66 8.83 -8.10
CA ARG A 29 -4.39 9.44 -7.67
C ARG A 29 -4.54 10.23 -6.38
N ARG A 30 -5.64 10.97 -6.24
CA ARG A 30 -5.88 11.82 -5.06
C ARG A 30 -6.34 11.02 -3.86
N LEU A 31 -7.12 9.96 -4.08
CA LEU A 31 -7.42 8.97 -3.03
C LEU A 31 -6.14 8.33 -2.50
N PHE A 32 -5.31 7.81 -3.40
CA PHE A 32 -4.01 7.22 -3.06
C PHE A 32 -3.18 8.15 -2.19
N LEU A 33 -2.98 9.40 -2.60
CA LEU A 33 -2.18 10.36 -1.85
C LEU A 33 -2.73 10.60 -0.44
N VAL A 34 -4.06 10.72 -0.30
CA VAL A 34 -4.68 10.93 1.02
C VAL A 34 -4.55 9.68 1.89
N THR A 35 -4.80 8.50 1.32
CA THR A 35 -4.66 7.21 2.03
C THR A 35 -3.22 7.02 2.51
N PHE A 36 -2.23 7.20 1.62
CA PHE A 36 -0.81 7.05 1.93
C PHE A 36 -0.34 8.04 3.01
N ILE A 37 -0.72 9.31 2.92
CA ILE A 37 -0.37 10.29 3.96
C ILE A 37 -1.01 9.91 5.29
N THR A 38 -2.27 9.48 5.27
CA THR A 38 -2.99 9.05 6.49
C THR A 38 -2.29 7.85 7.12
N GLU A 39 -1.90 6.86 6.32
CA GLU A 39 -1.14 5.69 6.73
C GLU A 39 0.15 6.08 7.44
N MET A 40 0.99 6.90 6.79
CA MET A 40 2.27 7.35 7.32
C MET A 40 2.13 8.08 8.66
N VAL A 41 1.10 8.93 8.77
CA VAL A 41 0.80 9.64 10.03
C VAL A 41 0.36 8.67 11.11
N LEU A 42 -0.55 7.73 10.80
CA LEU A 42 -1.02 6.73 11.76
C LEU A 42 0.14 5.85 12.24
N PHE A 43 0.99 5.36 11.33
CA PHE A 43 2.18 4.59 11.68
C PHE A 43 3.10 5.35 12.63
N GLY A 44 3.46 6.60 12.29
CA GLY A 44 4.34 7.41 13.13
C GLY A 44 3.76 7.68 14.52
N VAL A 45 2.47 8.02 14.59
CA VAL A 45 1.80 8.32 15.87
C VAL A 45 1.62 7.07 16.72
N LEU A 46 1.10 5.98 16.15
CA LEU A 46 0.79 4.75 16.88
C LEU A 46 2.04 4.00 17.31
N SER A 47 3.10 3.97 16.49
CA SER A 47 4.40 3.40 16.88
C SER A 47 5.07 4.16 18.03
N SER A 48 4.72 5.43 18.24
CA SER A 48 5.24 6.24 19.35
C SER A 48 4.61 5.90 20.70
N ILE A 49 3.52 5.13 20.72
CA ILE A 49 2.85 4.73 21.96
C ILE A 49 3.71 3.70 22.68
N ASN A 50 3.86 3.87 24.00
CA ASN A 50 4.53 2.86 24.82
C ASN A 50 3.61 1.65 25.01
N TYR A 51 3.81 0.63 24.19
CA TYR A 51 3.01 -0.59 24.19
C TYR A 51 3.91 -1.80 24.51
N HIS A 52 3.67 -2.44 25.66
CA HIS A 52 4.41 -3.61 26.09
C HIS A 52 3.55 -4.86 25.94
N ASN A 53 3.95 -5.75 25.02
CA ASN A 53 3.32 -7.06 24.88
C ASN A 53 4.39 -8.13 24.60
N ALA A 54 4.89 -8.75 25.67
CA ALA A 54 5.95 -9.76 25.59
C ALA A 54 5.56 -10.97 24.71
N MET A 55 4.27 -11.33 24.68
CA MET A 55 3.78 -12.44 23.86
C MET A 55 3.84 -12.09 22.36
N LEU A 56 3.42 -10.88 22.01
CA LEU A 56 3.52 -10.37 20.63
C LEU A 56 4.99 -10.23 20.20
N ALA A 57 5.85 -9.69 21.06
CA ALA A 57 7.29 -9.61 20.79
C ALA A 57 7.91 -10.99 20.51
N GLN A 58 7.51 -12.01 21.28
CA GLN A 58 8.01 -13.38 21.11
C GLN A 58 7.47 -14.05 19.83
N SER A 59 6.21 -13.83 19.46
CA SER A 59 5.67 -14.35 18.21
C SER A 59 6.39 -13.75 17.00
N LEU A 60 6.65 -12.44 17.02
CA LEU A 60 7.40 -11.73 15.98
C LEU A 60 8.85 -12.20 15.87
N ALA A 61 9.52 -12.42 17.00
CA ALA A 61 10.87 -12.97 16.99
C ALA A 61 10.91 -14.36 16.35
N THR A 62 9.89 -15.17 16.59
CA THR A 62 9.76 -16.52 16.02
C THR A 62 9.51 -16.45 14.52
N GLU A 63 8.54 -15.64 14.07
CA GLU A 63 8.24 -15.41 12.65
C GLU A 63 9.47 -14.88 11.90
N ARG A 64 10.14 -13.86 12.46
CA ARG A 64 11.36 -13.31 11.87
C ARG A 64 12.47 -14.35 11.79
N SER A 65 12.62 -15.23 12.78
CA SER A 65 13.63 -16.31 12.73
C SER A 65 13.34 -17.35 11.64
N GLN A 66 12.06 -17.59 11.33
CA GLN A 66 11.65 -18.50 10.26
C GLN A 66 11.96 -17.89 8.90
N ILE A 67 11.56 -16.64 8.67
CA ILE A 67 11.79 -15.89 7.43
C ILE A 67 13.30 -15.70 7.16
N THR A 68 14.07 -15.38 8.20
CA THR A 68 15.52 -15.09 8.06
C THR A 68 16.40 -16.32 7.96
N SER A 69 15.85 -17.53 8.16
CA SER A 69 16.62 -18.78 8.09
C SER A 69 16.94 -19.27 6.67
N GLY A 70 16.24 -18.74 5.66
CA GLY A 70 16.39 -19.11 4.26
C GLY A 70 17.44 -18.31 3.48
N ASN A 71 17.62 -18.65 2.21
CA ASN A 71 18.35 -17.79 1.27
C ASN A 71 17.47 -16.59 0.84
N VAL A 72 18.08 -15.58 0.22
CA VAL A 72 17.36 -14.36 -0.22
C VAL A 72 16.14 -14.67 -1.10
N PHE A 73 16.22 -15.66 -1.99
CA PHE A 73 15.10 -16.01 -2.86
C PHE A 73 13.91 -16.58 -2.09
N SER A 74 14.17 -17.51 -1.16
CA SER A 74 13.13 -18.06 -0.28
C SER A 74 12.50 -16.97 0.60
N MET A 75 13.33 -16.09 1.15
CA MET A 75 12.89 -14.94 1.95
C MET A 75 11.99 -14.00 1.14
N THR A 76 12.37 -13.68 -0.10
CA THR A 76 11.56 -12.84 -0.99
C THR A 76 10.20 -13.45 -1.25
N ILE A 77 10.12 -14.76 -1.49
CA ILE A 77 8.82 -15.43 -1.74
C ILE A 77 7.92 -15.38 -0.51
N GLU A 78 8.47 -15.61 0.67
CA GLU A 78 7.72 -15.62 1.93
C GLU A 78 7.17 -14.23 2.27
N ILE A 79 8.04 -13.20 2.22
CA ILE A 79 7.66 -11.80 2.43
C ILE A 79 6.64 -11.36 1.38
N PHE A 80 6.89 -11.64 0.10
CA PHE A 80 5.96 -11.31 -0.97
C PHE A 80 4.60 -11.96 -0.77
N SER A 81 4.55 -13.24 -0.41
CA SER A 81 3.29 -13.97 -0.25
C SER A 81 2.48 -13.43 0.93
N HIS A 82 3.14 -13.10 2.03
CA HIS A 82 2.52 -12.47 3.19
C HIS A 82 1.93 -11.10 2.82
N ASN A 83 2.74 -10.24 2.20
CA ASN A 83 2.32 -8.88 1.83
C ASN A 83 1.25 -8.90 0.74
N LEU A 84 1.33 -9.83 -0.21
CA LEU A 84 0.31 -10.01 -1.24
C LEU A 84 -1.02 -10.46 -0.62
N LEU A 85 -1.00 -11.33 0.39
CA LEU A 85 -2.23 -11.73 1.09
C LEU A 85 -2.90 -10.51 1.72
N ILE A 86 -2.14 -9.69 2.45
CA ILE A 86 -2.64 -8.45 3.07
C ILE A 86 -3.18 -7.51 1.99
N GLY A 87 -2.37 -7.19 0.97
CA GLY A 87 -2.75 -6.27 -0.10
C GLY A 87 -3.97 -6.75 -0.89
N THR A 88 -4.12 -8.06 -1.11
CA THR A 88 -5.29 -8.64 -1.78
C THR A 88 -6.56 -8.47 -0.94
N VAL A 89 -6.44 -8.68 0.37
CA VAL A 89 -7.55 -8.52 1.31
C VAL A 89 -7.95 -7.04 1.41
N GLU A 90 -6.98 -6.13 1.43
CA GLU A 90 -7.20 -4.67 1.41
C GLU A 90 -7.80 -4.16 0.09
N PHE A 91 -7.66 -4.93 -0.99
CA PHE A 91 -8.28 -4.66 -2.27
C PHE A 91 -9.79 -4.96 -2.32
N ILE A 92 -10.31 -5.77 -1.38
CA ILE A 92 -11.72 -6.17 -1.35
C ILE A 92 -12.60 -4.96 -0.97
N PRO A 93 -13.66 -4.63 -1.74
CA PRO A 93 -14.61 -3.57 -1.39
C PRO A 93 -15.17 -3.72 0.02
N VAL A 94 -15.26 -2.60 0.75
CA VAL A 94 -15.77 -2.47 2.14
C VAL A 94 -14.86 -3.14 3.18
N VAL A 95 -14.51 -4.40 2.97
CA VAL A 95 -13.60 -5.18 3.83
C VAL A 95 -12.22 -4.53 3.88
N GLY A 96 -11.72 -4.06 2.73
CA GLY A 96 -10.38 -3.54 2.59
C GLY A 96 -10.09 -2.32 3.44
N PRO A 97 -10.86 -1.23 3.36
CA PRO A 97 -10.65 -0.05 4.22
C PRO A 97 -10.74 -0.35 5.73
N LEU A 98 -11.59 -1.30 6.13
CA LEU A 98 -11.70 -1.75 7.52
C LEU A 98 -10.43 -2.49 7.95
N LEU A 99 -9.99 -3.45 7.12
CA LEU A 99 -8.81 -4.24 7.43
C LEU A 99 -7.52 -3.43 7.33
N PHE A 100 -7.42 -2.46 6.43
CA PHE A 100 -6.33 -1.50 6.40
C PHE A 100 -6.18 -0.72 7.70
N SER A 101 -7.31 -0.29 8.28
CA SER A 101 -7.28 0.41 9.57
C SER A 101 -6.79 -0.51 10.68
N ILE A 102 -7.20 -1.78 10.66
CA ILE A 102 -6.79 -2.80 11.63
C ILE A 102 -5.32 -3.18 11.44
N SER A 103 -4.88 -3.46 10.22
CA SER A 103 -3.51 -3.83 9.86
C SER A 103 -2.55 -2.70 10.24
N THR A 104 -2.88 -1.46 9.90
CA THR A 104 -2.08 -0.27 10.31
C THR A 104 -1.91 -0.21 11.82
N VAL A 105 -2.98 -0.40 12.61
CA VAL A 105 -2.90 -0.39 14.07
C VAL A 105 -2.04 -1.55 14.58
N VAL A 106 -2.28 -2.77 14.11
CA VAL A 106 -1.55 -3.97 14.55
C VAL A 106 -0.06 -3.85 14.23
N THR A 107 0.30 -3.47 13.00
CA THR A 107 1.70 -3.30 12.58
C THR A 107 2.38 -2.16 13.35
N SER A 108 1.68 -1.06 13.60
CA SER A 108 2.23 0.03 14.42
C SER A 108 2.50 -0.39 15.87
N LEU A 109 1.59 -1.18 16.47
CA LEU A 109 1.77 -1.73 17.81
C LEU A 109 2.85 -2.80 17.86
N THR A 110 3.04 -3.55 16.78
CA THR A 110 4.19 -4.46 16.58
C THR A 110 5.50 -3.67 16.62
N VAL A 111 5.62 -2.57 15.87
CA VAL A 111 6.80 -1.69 15.91
C VAL A 111 7.02 -1.11 17.31
N ALA A 112 5.95 -0.67 17.99
CA ALA A 112 6.02 -0.19 19.37
C ALA A 112 6.51 -1.28 20.35
N SER A 113 6.05 -2.52 20.19
CA SER A 113 6.47 -3.66 21.00
C SER A 113 7.92 -4.05 20.75
N GLU A 114 8.39 -3.95 19.51
CA GLU A 114 9.79 -4.17 19.15
C GLU A 114 10.70 -3.12 19.80
N ALA A 115 10.24 -1.87 19.89
CA ALA A 115 10.98 -0.78 20.51
C ALA A 115 11.25 -1.01 22.00
N PHE A 116 10.29 -1.62 22.69
CA PHE A 116 10.46 -2.03 24.08
C PHE A 116 11.61 -3.04 24.23
N VAL A 117 11.72 -4.03 23.31
CA VAL A 117 12.78 -5.05 23.33
C VAL A 117 14.16 -4.43 23.10
N TYR A 118 14.26 -3.46 22.18
CA TYR A 118 15.52 -2.76 21.89
C TYR A 118 15.79 -1.57 22.80
N HIS A 119 14.98 -1.36 23.85
CA HIS A 119 15.09 -0.21 24.76
C HIS A 119 15.18 1.14 24.03
N THR A 120 14.39 1.30 22.97
CA THR A 120 14.32 2.51 22.14
C THR A 120 12.87 3.01 22.02
N SER A 121 12.64 4.10 21.29
CA SER A 121 11.29 4.56 20.98
C SER A 121 10.79 3.93 19.67
N GLY A 122 9.51 3.58 19.60
CA GLY A 122 8.96 3.01 18.37
C GLY A 122 8.94 3.99 17.21
N PHE A 123 8.90 5.30 17.48
CA PHE A 123 9.15 6.32 16.47
C PHE A 123 10.54 6.19 15.82
N LEU A 124 11.58 5.87 16.60
CA LEU A 124 12.93 5.67 16.06
C LEU A 124 13.01 4.38 15.22
N ILE A 125 12.34 3.30 15.64
CA ILE A 125 12.26 2.08 14.80
C ILE A 125 11.53 2.38 13.50
N PHE A 126 10.35 3.00 13.56
CA PHE A 126 9.61 3.43 12.38
C PHE A 126 10.46 4.34 11.48
N SER A 127 11.15 5.33 12.05
CA SER A 127 12.05 6.22 11.29
C SER A 127 13.18 5.45 10.62
N SER A 128 13.73 4.43 11.27
CA SER A 128 14.76 3.58 10.68
C SER A 128 14.24 2.75 9.51
N LEU A 129 12.99 2.26 9.58
CA LEU A 129 12.33 1.54 8.50
C LEU A 129 12.04 2.47 7.32
N VAL A 130 11.50 3.67 7.56
CA VAL A 130 11.19 4.66 6.51
C VAL A 130 12.44 5.15 5.76
N ILE A 131 13.63 5.02 6.33
CA ILE A 131 14.88 5.33 5.62
C ILE A 131 15.20 4.24 4.58
N LEU A 132 14.64 3.04 4.68
CA LEU A 132 14.91 1.93 3.77
C LEU A 132 13.97 1.92 2.56
N PRO A 133 14.46 1.50 1.38
CA PRO A 133 13.65 1.57 0.17
C PRO A 133 12.47 0.59 0.13
N HIS A 134 12.51 -0.57 0.80
CA HIS A 134 11.34 -1.47 0.83
C HIS A 134 10.08 -0.76 1.34
N THR A 135 10.19 0.10 2.37
CA THR A 135 9.04 0.83 2.94
C THR A 135 8.40 1.78 1.92
N TRP A 136 9.19 2.39 1.03
CA TRP A 136 8.70 3.27 -0.04
C TRP A 136 8.13 2.53 -1.25
N LEU A 137 8.17 1.20 -1.24
CA LEU A 137 7.55 0.34 -2.25
C LEU A 137 6.32 -0.35 -1.66
N GLU A 138 6.44 -0.85 -0.43
CA GLU A 138 5.40 -1.61 0.24
C GLU A 138 4.22 -0.74 0.69
N LEU A 139 4.47 0.33 1.47
CA LEU A 139 3.38 1.15 2.00
C LEU A 139 2.53 1.80 0.88
N PRO A 140 3.12 2.34 -0.21
CA PRO A 140 2.32 2.79 -1.35
C PRO A 140 1.45 1.70 -1.97
N SER A 141 1.89 0.44 -1.96
CA SER A 141 1.13 -0.70 -2.49
C SER A 141 -0.19 -0.90 -1.71
N TYR A 142 -0.13 -0.84 -0.38
CA TYR A 142 -1.31 -0.94 0.49
C TYR A 142 -2.24 0.26 0.32
N ALA A 143 -1.69 1.49 0.31
CA ALA A 143 -2.46 2.69 0.05
C ALA A 143 -3.17 2.65 -1.33
N ILE A 144 -2.53 2.09 -2.35
CA ILE A 144 -3.13 1.88 -3.68
C ILE A 144 -4.23 0.82 -3.61
N ALA A 145 -4.00 -0.31 -2.93
CA ALA A 145 -5.00 -1.38 -2.80
C ALA A 145 -6.29 -0.87 -2.17
N VAL A 146 -6.18 -0.14 -1.06
CA VAL A 146 -7.33 0.47 -0.37
C VAL A 146 -8.00 1.53 -1.22
N SER A 147 -7.23 2.36 -1.92
CA SER A 147 -7.79 3.37 -2.81
C SER A 147 -8.56 2.73 -3.97
N ALA A 148 -8.07 1.62 -4.51
CA ALA A 148 -8.76 0.83 -5.52
C ALA A 148 -10.03 0.18 -4.96
N SER A 149 -10.01 -0.30 -3.72
CA SER A 149 -11.20 -0.79 -3.01
C SER A 149 -12.28 0.30 -2.89
N ILE A 150 -11.90 1.50 -2.42
CA ILE A 150 -12.81 2.65 -2.31
C ILE A 150 -13.35 3.06 -3.69
N TYR A 151 -12.48 3.11 -4.70
CA TYR A 151 -12.89 3.43 -6.07
C TYR A 151 -13.83 2.38 -6.66
N LEU A 152 -13.62 1.10 -6.38
CA LEU A 152 -14.52 0.04 -6.79
C LEU A 152 -15.90 0.17 -6.13
N ILE A 153 -15.98 0.52 -4.83
CA ILE A 153 -17.25 0.85 -4.16
C ILE A 153 -17.97 1.98 -4.92
N TYR A 154 -17.23 3.05 -5.28
CA TYR A 154 -17.77 4.15 -6.08
C TYR A 154 -18.31 3.69 -7.43
N LEU A 155 -17.55 2.88 -8.18
CA LEU A 155 -17.98 2.34 -9.47
C LEU A 155 -19.23 1.45 -9.34
N LEU A 156 -19.28 0.60 -8.31
CA LEU A 156 -20.43 -0.28 -8.05
C LEU A 156 -21.70 0.51 -7.70
N SER A 157 -21.54 1.64 -7.00
CA SER A 157 -22.67 2.53 -6.64
C SER A 157 -23.27 3.29 -7.83
N ARG A 158 -22.57 3.35 -8.98
CA ARG A 158 -22.95 4.13 -10.16
C ARG A 158 -23.18 3.22 -11.37
N ARG A 159 -24.43 3.14 -11.82
CA ARG A 159 -24.82 2.34 -12.99
C ARG A 159 -23.99 2.73 -14.22
N GLY A 160 -23.40 1.75 -14.90
CA GLY A 160 -22.66 1.92 -16.14
C GLY A 160 -21.18 2.34 -16.01
N LEU A 161 -20.72 2.78 -14.83
CA LEU A 161 -19.31 3.15 -14.66
C LEU A 161 -18.38 1.93 -14.56
N LEU A 162 -18.85 0.82 -13.99
CA LEU A 162 -18.05 -0.40 -13.86
C LEU A 162 -17.63 -0.96 -15.23
N SER A 163 -18.52 -0.96 -16.23
CA SER A 163 -18.17 -1.42 -17.58
C SER A 163 -17.15 -0.52 -18.27
N LEU A 164 -17.11 0.77 -17.92
CA LEU A 164 -16.19 1.74 -18.51
C LEU A 164 -14.83 1.71 -17.82
N TYR A 165 -14.79 1.62 -16.48
CA TYR A 165 -13.58 1.80 -15.68
C TYR A 165 -13.12 0.54 -14.94
N GLY A 166 -13.83 -0.58 -15.05
CA GLY A 166 -13.50 -1.82 -14.34
C GLY A 166 -12.12 -2.40 -14.70
N HIS A 167 -11.67 -2.21 -15.94
CA HIS A 167 -10.32 -2.62 -16.37
C HIS A 167 -9.21 -1.92 -15.56
N LYS A 168 -9.45 -0.67 -15.13
CA LYS A 168 -8.52 0.11 -14.31
C LYS A 168 -8.27 -0.58 -12.97
N ILE A 169 -9.30 -1.15 -12.36
CA ILE A 169 -9.19 -1.93 -11.12
C ILE A 169 -8.23 -3.12 -11.30
N VAL A 170 -8.37 -3.86 -12.40
CA VAL A 170 -7.49 -5.01 -12.69
C VAL A 170 -6.04 -4.53 -12.87
N TYR A 171 -5.82 -3.45 -13.61
CA TYR A 171 -4.47 -2.89 -13.78
C TYR A 171 -3.87 -2.40 -12.46
N MET A 172 -4.68 -1.80 -11.58
CA MET A 172 -4.22 -1.38 -10.26
C MET A 172 -3.85 -2.58 -9.38
N TYR A 173 -4.61 -3.68 -9.42
CA TYR A 173 -4.25 -4.89 -8.70
C TYR A 173 -2.93 -5.49 -9.21
N LEU A 174 -2.75 -5.58 -10.54
CA LEU A 174 -1.50 -6.05 -11.13
C LEU A 174 -0.31 -5.14 -10.79
N PHE A 175 -0.55 -3.83 -10.68
CA PHE A 175 0.45 -2.87 -10.24
C PHE A 175 0.86 -3.13 -8.77
N VAL A 176 -0.10 -3.34 -7.87
CA VAL A 176 0.17 -3.72 -6.47
C VAL A 176 0.97 -5.01 -6.39
N VAL A 177 0.60 -6.05 -7.15
CA VAL A 177 1.37 -7.31 -7.21
C VAL A 177 2.82 -7.05 -7.61
N LEU A 178 3.04 -6.22 -8.64
CA LEU A 178 4.37 -5.85 -9.12
C LEU A 178 5.18 -5.11 -8.04
N GLU A 179 4.58 -4.09 -7.41
CA GLU A 179 5.25 -3.32 -6.35
C GLU A 179 5.63 -4.20 -5.17
N LEU A 180 4.75 -5.11 -4.73
CA LEU A 180 5.00 -6.00 -3.61
C LEU A 180 6.12 -7.02 -3.88
N VAL A 181 6.23 -7.58 -5.09
CA VAL A 181 7.38 -8.44 -5.45
C VAL A 181 8.69 -7.67 -5.38
N ILE A 182 8.69 -6.43 -5.88
CA ILE A 182 9.86 -5.57 -5.87
C ILE A 182 10.22 -5.19 -4.42
N ALA A 183 9.23 -4.79 -3.61
CA ALA A 183 9.39 -4.47 -2.20
C ALA A 183 10.02 -5.64 -1.43
N ALA A 184 9.46 -6.85 -1.57
CA ALA A 184 9.98 -8.05 -0.91
C ALA A 184 11.42 -8.38 -1.32
N THR A 185 11.80 -8.07 -2.57
CA THR A 185 13.18 -8.25 -3.04
C THR A 185 14.14 -7.28 -2.35
N PHE A 186 13.74 -6.02 -2.21
CA PHE A 186 14.52 -5.02 -1.48
C PHE A 186 14.60 -5.36 0.00
N GLU A 187 13.48 -5.70 0.65
CA GLU A 187 13.43 -6.06 2.06
C GLU A 187 14.32 -7.26 2.38
N SER A 188 14.23 -8.33 1.58
CA SER A 188 15.08 -9.53 1.76
C SER A 188 16.57 -9.21 1.63
N THR A 189 16.92 -8.32 0.69
CA THR A 189 18.30 -7.86 0.51
C THR A 189 18.76 -7.00 1.69
N GLU A 190 17.90 -6.11 2.16
CA GLU A 190 18.18 -5.22 3.29
C GLU A 190 18.37 -5.99 4.59
N ILE A 191 17.55 -7.00 4.86
CA ILE A 191 17.68 -7.91 6.00
C ILE A 191 19.07 -8.57 6.02
N VAL A 192 19.52 -9.10 4.88
CA VAL A 192 20.86 -9.71 4.77
C VAL A 192 21.98 -8.68 4.97
N LEU A 193 21.78 -7.46 4.50
CA LEU A 193 22.74 -6.37 4.63
C LEU A 193 22.68 -5.64 5.98
N GLN A 194 21.65 -5.85 6.80
CA GLN A 194 21.43 -5.15 8.06
C GLN A 194 22.62 -5.32 9.02
N SER A 195 23.24 -6.50 9.03
CA SER A 195 24.45 -6.80 9.80
C SER A 195 25.68 -5.99 9.38
N LYS A 196 25.66 -5.38 8.18
CA LYS A 196 26.76 -4.61 7.59
C LYS A 196 26.61 -3.10 7.81
N GLY A 197 25.69 -2.67 8.69
CA GLY A 197 25.49 -1.28 9.07
C GLY A 197 25.03 -0.41 7.90
N LEU A 198 25.67 0.75 7.69
CA LEU A 198 25.26 1.74 6.70
C LEU A 198 25.33 1.26 5.24
N ILE A 199 25.97 0.12 4.96
CA ILE A 199 25.99 -0.50 3.63
C ILE A 199 24.56 -0.81 3.14
N VAL A 200 23.62 -1.07 4.05
CA VAL A 200 22.20 -1.26 3.70
C VAL A 200 21.64 -0.08 2.89
N LEU A 201 22.12 1.15 3.13
CA LEU A 201 21.65 2.34 2.41
C LEU A 201 22.06 2.37 0.93
N LEU A 202 23.01 1.54 0.51
CA LEU A 202 23.38 1.44 -0.91
C LEU A 202 22.28 0.80 -1.77
N THR A 203 21.29 0.11 -1.15
CA THR A 203 20.14 -0.41 -1.88
C THR A 203 19.33 0.70 -2.56
N TRP A 204 19.40 1.94 -2.07
CA TRP A 204 18.79 3.11 -2.73
C TRP A 204 19.30 3.37 -4.15
N VAL A 205 20.56 3.03 -4.44
CA VAL A 205 21.13 3.21 -5.79
C VAL A 205 20.34 2.42 -6.81
N ALA A 206 19.89 1.21 -6.44
CA ALA A 206 19.02 0.38 -7.27
C ALA A 206 17.54 0.75 -7.12
N ALA A 207 17.09 1.11 -5.91
CA ALA A 207 15.67 1.40 -5.65
C ALA A 207 15.17 2.68 -6.33
N ALA A 208 15.98 3.76 -6.32
CA ALA A 208 15.58 5.05 -6.86
C ALA A 208 15.10 5.00 -8.33
N PRO A 209 15.83 4.38 -9.29
CA PRO A 209 15.35 4.27 -10.66
C PRO A 209 14.11 3.37 -10.76
N VAL A 210 13.99 2.32 -9.93
CA VAL A 210 12.81 1.44 -9.91
C VAL A 210 11.57 2.20 -9.44
N ILE A 211 11.67 2.92 -8.32
CA ILE A 211 10.60 3.78 -7.79
C ILE A 211 10.20 4.82 -8.85
N TYR A 212 11.16 5.46 -9.50
CA TYR A 212 10.88 6.42 -10.58
C TYR A 212 10.08 5.79 -11.73
N LEU A 213 10.46 4.58 -12.18
CA LEU A 213 9.72 3.86 -13.22
C LEU A 213 8.32 3.46 -12.78
N LEU A 214 8.14 3.03 -11.52
CA LEU A 214 6.84 2.73 -10.94
C LEU A 214 5.94 3.98 -10.87
N ILE A 215 6.48 5.13 -10.50
CA ILE A 215 5.76 6.41 -10.54
C ILE A 215 5.31 6.72 -11.97
N LEU A 216 6.19 6.58 -12.98
CA LEU A 216 5.81 6.81 -14.37
C LEU A 216 4.72 5.84 -14.84
N LEU A 217 4.82 4.57 -14.45
CA LEU A 217 3.81 3.56 -14.77
C LEU A 217 2.47 3.88 -14.11
N PHE A 218 2.45 4.22 -12.83
CA PHE A 218 1.25 4.64 -12.10
C PHE A 218 0.59 5.87 -12.76
N ARG A 219 1.38 6.85 -13.17
CA ARG A 219 0.87 8.03 -13.90
C ARG A 219 0.25 7.65 -15.23
N LYS A 220 0.84 6.70 -15.95
CA LYS A 220 0.31 6.20 -17.22
C LYS A 220 -1.00 5.44 -17.04
N LEU A 221 -1.12 4.63 -15.98
CA LEU A 221 -2.36 3.92 -15.64
C LEU A 221 -3.51 4.85 -15.23
N ASN A 222 -3.18 6.05 -14.74
CA ASN A 222 -4.13 7.09 -14.33
C ASN A 222 -4.07 8.33 -15.24
N ALA A 223 -3.72 8.15 -16.52
CA ALA A 223 -3.56 9.25 -17.48
C ALA A 223 -4.88 10.01 -17.74
N ASP A 224 -6.02 9.36 -17.51
CA ASP A 224 -7.36 9.94 -17.59
C ASP A 224 -7.65 11.01 -16.52
N GLU A 225 -6.79 11.12 -15.50
CA GLU A 225 -6.91 12.05 -14.38
C GLU A 225 -6.00 13.29 -14.48
N TYR A 226 -5.37 13.50 -15.64
CA TYR A 226 -4.51 14.65 -15.96
C TYR A 226 -5.18 15.56 -16.99
#